data_AF-A0A7J2LUZ6-F1
#
_entry.id   AF-A0A7J2LUZ6-F1
#
_cell.length_a   1.000
_cell.length_b   1.000
_cell.length_c   1.000
_cell.angle_alpha   90.00
_cell.angle_beta   90.00
_cell.angle_gamma   90.00
#
_symmetry.space_group_name_H-M   'P 1'
#
loop_
_entity.id
_entity.type
_entity.pdbx_description
1 polymer ?
#
loop_
_entity_poly.entity_id
_entity_poly.type
_entity_poly.pdbx_seq_one_letter_code
_entity_poly.pdbx_strand_id
1 'polypeptide(L)'
;MSEKDSLRNFAKSLADELAKVVKDVTTLTVVTVKGVNEEVKKQSTGETIYVIRETGVVAKTIIELDGDIILQVPVKSAGGEASTLDERLLELHKANVELALENWRTFMTTLIEIAGKLFTMLGL
;
A
#
# COMPACT_ATOMS: atom_id res chain seq x y z
N MET A 1 -15.34 -20.33 -34.24
CA MET A 1 -14.11 -20.24 -33.43
C MET A 1 -14.02 -21.47 -32.56
N SER A 2 -12.87 -22.13 -32.50
CA SER A 2 -12.68 -23.30 -31.63
C SER A 2 -12.66 -22.88 -30.16
N GLU A 3 -13.22 -23.70 -29.26
CA GLU A 3 -13.14 -23.53 -27.80
C GLU A 3 -11.69 -23.29 -27.32
N LYS A 4 -10.72 -23.94 -27.98
CA LYS A 4 -9.28 -23.77 -27.72
C LYS A 4 -8.76 -22.37 -28.05
N ASP A 5 -9.27 -21.75 -29.11
CA ASP A 5 -8.88 -20.38 -29.48
C ASP A 5 -9.44 -19.36 -28.49
N SER A 6 -10.66 -19.59 -27.99
CA SER A 6 -11.27 -18.77 -26.94
C SER A 6 -10.49 -18.84 -25.63
N LEU A 7 -10.13 -20.04 -25.19
CA LEU A 7 -9.35 -20.28 -23.98
C LEU A 7 -7.95 -19.67 -24.05
N ARG A 8 -7.27 -19.79 -25.21
CA ARG A 8 -5.95 -19.19 -25.42
C ARG A 8 -5.99 -17.66 -25.42
N ASN A 9 -7.04 -17.07 -26.00
CA ASN A 9 -7.23 -15.62 -25.98
C ASN A 9 -7.52 -15.10 -24.57
N PHE A 10 -8.32 -15.84 -23.79
CA PHE A 10 -8.56 -15.52 -22.38
C PHE A 10 -7.27 -15.59 -21.55
N ALA A 11 -6.47 -16.65 -21.72
CA ALA A 11 -5.17 -16.82 -21.07
C ALA A 11 -4.23 -15.64 -21.34
N LYS A 12 -4.13 -15.23 -22.61
CA LYS A 12 -3.31 -14.10 -23.03
C LYS A 12 -3.81 -12.79 -22.43
N SER A 13 -5.11 -12.54 -22.49
CA SER A 13 -5.71 -11.34 -21.89
C SER A 13 -5.45 -11.28 -20.38
N LEU A 14 -5.56 -12.40 -19.68
CA LEU A 14 -5.28 -12.46 -18.24
C LEU A 14 -3.80 -12.22 -17.94
N ALA A 15 -2.90 -12.83 -18.71
CA ALA A 15 -1.46 -12.60 -18.57
C ALA A 15 -1.11 -11.12 -18.79
N ASP A 16 -1.71 -10.49 -19.81
CA ASP A 16 -1.53 -9.07 -20.11
C ASP A 16 -2.07 -8.18 -18.97
N GLU A 17 -3.23 -8.51 -18.39
CA GLU A 17 -3.78 -7.77 -17.24
C GLU A 17 -2.94 -7.97 -15.96
N LEU A 18 -2.44 -9.17 -15.70
CA LEU A 18 -1.53 -9.42 -14.58
C LEU A 18 -0.21 -8.67 -14.75
N ALA A 19 0.34 -8.65 -15.97
CA ALA A 19 1.54 -7.89 -16.29
C ALA A 19 1.33 -6.38 -16.08
N LYS A 20 0.13 -5.86 -16.43
CA LYS A 20 -0.25 -4.48 -16.11
C LYS A 20 -0.32 -4.25 -14.62
N VAL A 21 -1.01 -5.10 -13.85
CA VAL A 21 -1.11 -4.94 -12.38
C VAL A 21 0.26 -5.00 -11.71
N VAL A 22 1.14 -5.90 -12.12
CA VAL A 22 2.52 -5.98 -11.58
C VAL A 22 3.29 -4.70 -11.87
N LYS A 23 3.12 -4.10 -13.06
CA LYS A 23 3.72 -2.81 -13.43
C LYS A 23 3.07 -1.63 -12.67
N ASP A 24 1.76 -1.74 -12.49
CA ASP A 24 0.83 -0.97 -11.66
C ASP A 24 1.38 -0.72 -10.26
N VAL A 25 1.81 -1.82 -9.63
CA VAL A 25 2.20 -1.80 -8.23
C VAL A 25 3.69 -1.96 -8.04
N THR A 26 4.42 -1.17 -8.80
CA THR A 26 5.86 -0.99 -8.70
C THR A 26 6.29 -0.24 -7.45
N THR A 27 5.36 0.39 -6.73
CA THR A 27 5.68 1.25 -5.59
C THR A 27 4.75 0.95 -4.40
N LEU A 28 5.35 0.61 -3.26
CA LEU A 28 4.67 0.57 -1.97
C LEU A 28 5.01 1.83 -1.19
N THR A 29 4.01 2.68 -0.92
CA THR A 29 4.19 3.87 -0.08
C THR A 29 3.45 3.68 1.24
N VAL A 30 4.19 3.75 2.34
CA VAL A 30 3.65 3.75 3.70
C VAL A 30 3.88 5.13 4.30
N VAL A 31 2.80 5.78 4.71
CA VAL A 31 2.84 7.11 5.35
C VAL A 31 2.24 6.99 6.73
N THR A 32 2.96 7.46 7.74
CA THR A 32 2.40 7.68 9.07
C THR A 32 2.15 9.17 9.21
N VAL A 33 0.90 9.51 9.52
CA VAL A 33 0.43 10.87 9.70
C VAL A 33 0.14 11.12 11.18
N LYS A 34 0.30 12.37 11.61
CA LYS A 34 -0.28 12.86 12.86
C LYS A 34 -1.65 13.43 12.55
N GLY A 35 -2.63 13.13 13.39
CA GLY A 35 -3.96 13.72 13.32
C GLY A 35 -4.42 14.22 14.66
N VAL A 36 -5.38 15.15 14.64
CA VAL A 36 -6.12 15.61 15.81
C VAL A 36 -7.57 15.19 15.66
N ASN A 37 -8.20 14.82 16.78
CA ASN A 37 -9.63 14.57 16.78
C ASN A 37 -10.36 15.89 16.53
N GLU A 38 -11.26 15.89 15.56
CA GLU A 38 -12.12 16.99 15.21
C GLU A 38 -13.58 16.55 15.35
N GLU A 39 -14.37 17.38 16.03
CA GLU A 39 -15.81 17.20 16.12
C GLU A 39 -16.48 17.82 14.89
N VAL A 40 -17.12 16.97 14.09
CA VAL A 40 -17.89 17.41 12.92
C VAL A 40 -19.37 17.18 13.20
N LYS A 41 -20.18 18.22 13.05
CA LYS A 41 -21.64 18.10 13.16
C LYS A 41 -22.23 17.73 11.81
N LYS A 42 -22.99 16.64 11.77
CA LYS A 42 -23.80 16.28 10.59
C LYS A 42 -24.84 17.36 10.37
N GLN A 43 -24.80 18.05 9.22
CA GLN A 43 -25.78 19.09 8.88
C GLN A 43 -27.22 18.57 8.83
N SER A 44 -27.42 17.30 8.47
CA SER A 44 -28.75 16.70 8.31
C SER A 44 -29.41 16.25 9.61
N THR A 45 -28.62 15.83 10.60
CA THR A 45 -29.14 15.21 11.85
C THR A 45 -28.74 15.96 13.12
N GLY A 46 -27.78 16.89 13.05
CA GLY A 46 -27.22 17.59 14.20
C GLY A 46 -26.30 16.75 15.10
N GLU A 47 -26.10 15.47 14.75
CA GLU A 47 -25.23 14.54 15.49
C GLU A 47 -23.75 14.92 15.35
N THR A 48 -23.02 14.89 16.47
CA THR A 48 -21.56 15.05 16.47
C THR A 48 -20.88 13.72 16.17
N ILE A 49 -20.03 13.71 15.15
CA ILE A 49 -19.09 12.62 14.88
C ILE A 49 -17.66 13.08 15.13
N TYR A 50 -16.79 12.15 15.53
CA TYR A 50 -15.37 12.41 15.66
C TYR A 50 -14.65 11.92 14.41
N VAL A 51 -13.93 12.82 13.76
CA VAL A 51 -13.05 12.50 12.64
C VAL A 51 -11.61 12.79 13.03
N ILE A 52 -10.67 12.07 12.43
CA ILE A 52 -9.25 12.39 12.60
C ILE A 52 -8.89 13.35 11.47
N ARG A 53 -8.61 14.61 11.81
CA ARG A 53 -8.06 15.57 10.85
C ARG A 53 -6.56 15.39 10.79
N GLU A 54 -6.04 15.05 9.62
CA GLU A 54 -4.60 14.97 9.40
C GLU A 54 -3.96 16.36 9.56
N THR A 55 -2.83 16.40 10.25
CA THR A 55 -2.08 17.62 10.58
C THR A 55 -0.68 17.63 10.00
N GLY A 56 -0.17 16.47 9.57
CA GLY A 56 1.10 16.37 8.87
C GLY A 56 1.64 14.95 8.77
N VAL A 57 2.57 14.75 7.84
CA VAL A 57 3.34 13.51 7.69
C VAL A 57 4.46 13.49 8.72
N VAL A 58 4.56 12.40 9.47
CA VAL A 58 5.63 12.22 10.46
C VAL A 58 6.66 11.18 10.07
N ALA A 59 6.26 10.16 9.32
CA ALA A 59 7.18 9.20 8.76
C ALA A 59 6.67 8.73 7.42
N LYS A 60 7.58 8.43 6.50
CA LYS A 60 7.27 7.97 5.16
C LYS A 60 8.31 6.97 4.71
N THR A 61 7.85 5.84 4.19
CA THR A 61 8.69 4.87 3.50
C THR A 61 8.10 4.64 2.12
N ILE A 62 8.90 4.84 1.07
CA ILE A 62 8.59 4.43 -0.29
C ILE A 62 9.53 3.29 -0.64
N ILE A 63 8.99 2.20 -1.15
CA ILE A 63 9.74 1.05 -1.64
C ILE A 63 9.37 0.86 -3.10
N GLU A 64 10.32 1.06 -3.98
CA GLU A 64 10.17 0.82 -5.41
C GLU A 64 10.71 -0.58 -5.78
N LEU A 65 10.12 -1.21 -6.80
CA LEU A 65 10.46 -2.59 -7.21
C LEU A 65 11.90 -2.73 -7.73
N ASP A 66 12.54 -1.64 -8.15
CA ASP A 66 13.95 -1.60 -8.54
C ASP A 66 14.91 -1.57 -7.33
N GLY A 67 14.36 -1.51 -6.11
CA GLY A 67 15.11 -1.54 -4.87
C GLY A 67 15.38 -0.16 -4.27
N ASP A 68 14.90 0.92 -4.89
CA ASP A 68 15.03 2.25 -4.33
C ASP A 68 14.12 2.42 -3.10
N ILE A 69 14.72 2.88 -2.00
CA ILE A 69 14.04 3.10 -0.73
C ILE A 69 14.20 4.55 -0.31
N ILE A 70 13.08 5.27 -0.24
CA ILE A 70 13.03 6.63 0.30
C ILE A 70 12.46 6.55 1.72
N LEU A 71 13.24 7.00 2.70
CA LEU A 71 12.87 7.00 4.11
C LEU A 71 12.87 8.43 4.69
N GLN A 72 11.73 8.84 5.23
CA GLN A 72 11.59 9.99 6.11
C GLN A 72 11.35 9.48 7.53
N VAL A 73 12.30 9.73 8.43
CA VAL A 73 12.22 9.34 9.83
C VAL A 73 11.49 10.39 10.68
N PRO A 74 10.72 9.97 11.70
CA PRO A 74 10.03 10.90 12.58
C PRO A 74 11.02 11.58 13.52
N VAL A 75 10.98 12.90 13.56
CA VAL A 75 11.82 13.72 14.44
C VAL A 75 10.97 14.57 15.38
N LYS A 76 11.43 14.73 16.61
CA LYS A 76 10.93 15.73 17.56
C LYS A 76 11.70 17.01 17.31
N SER A 77 11.01 18.04 16.84
CA SER A 77 11.57 19.38 16.75
C SER A 77 11.19 20.13 18.02
N ALA A 78 12.17 20.43 18.87
CA ALA A 78 12.03 21.42 19.93
C ALA A 78 12.53 22.74 19.34
N GLY A 79 11.63 23.72 19.14
CA GLY A 79 11.91 24.94 18.39
C GLY A 79 13.21 25.64 18.79
N GLY A 80 14.26 25.46 17.99
CA GLY A 80 15.58 26.06 18.16
C GLY A 80 16.72 25.10 18.52
N GLU A 81 16.44 23.85 18.90
CA GLU A 81 17.44 22.81 19.20
C GLU A 81 17.60 21.80 18.07
N ALA A 82 18.68 21.01 18.12
CA ALA A 82 18.91 19.91 17.18
C ALA A 82 17.74 18.91 17.25
N SER A 83 17.14 18.62 16.09
CA SER A 83 16.08 17.62 15.97
C SER A 83 16.54 16.27 16.52
N THR A 84 15.74 15.69 17.41
CA THR A 84 15.99 14.35 17.96
C THR A 84 15.06 13.33 17.30
N LEU A 85 15.48 12.08 17.19
CA LEU A 85 14.66 11.01 16.65
C LEU A 85 13.48 10.70 17.58
N ASP A 86 12.27 10.53 17.03
CA ASP A 86 11.13 10.00 17.77
C ASP A 86 11.10 8.47 17.66
N GLU A 87 11.83 7.78 18.54
CA GLU A 87 11.99 6.32 18.50
C GLU A 87 10.65 5.58 18.53
N ARG A 88 9.69 6.03 19.34
CA ARG A 88 8.37 5.41 19.43
C ARG A 88 7.58 5.51 18.12
N LEU A 89 7.60 6.69 17.48
CA LEU A 89 6.94 6.85 16.18
C LEU A 89 7.67 6.07 15.09
N LEU A 90 9.01 5.95 15.18
CA LEU A 90 9.79 5.15 14.25
C LEU A 90 9.44 3.66 14.38
N GLU A 91 9.35 3.12 15.59
CA GLU A 91 8.93 1.74 15.83
C GLU A 91 7.53 1.46 15.29
N LEU A 92 6.57 2.35 15.57
CA LEU A 92 5.22 2.25 15.02
C LEU A 92 5.22 2.27 13.49
N HIS A 93 6.02 3.17 12.88
CA HIS A 93 6.14 3.23 11.43
C HIS A 93 6.75 1.96 10.85
N LYS A 94 7.80 1.42 11.47
CA LYS A 94 8.44 0.16 11.05
C LYS A 94 7.45 -1.01 11.10
N ALA A 95 6.69 -1.15 12.18
CA ALA A 95 5.66 -2.17 12.28
C ALA A 95 4.60 -2.04 11.16
N ASN A 96 4.18 -0.81 10.83
CA ASN A 96 3.26 -0.57 9.72
C ASN A 96 3.89 -0.91 8.36
N VAL A 97 5.17 -0.60 8.16
CA VAL A 97 5.91 -0.94 6.94
C VAL A 97 6.04 -2.44 6.78
N GLU A 98 6.37 -3.18 7.85
CA GLU A 98 6.47 -4.63 7.84
C GLU A 98 5.13 -5.29 7.49
N LEU A 99 4.04 -4.84 8.13
CA LEU A 99 2.70 -5.34 7.84
C LEU A 99 2.27 -5.03 6.39
N ALA A 100 2.56 -3.82 5.90
CA ALA A 100 2.27 -3.43 4.52
C ALA A 100 3.05 -4.29 3.53
N LEU A 101 4.32 -4.57 3.81
CA LEU A 101 5.16 -5.46 2.99
C LEU A 101 4.66 -6.91 2.99
N GLU A 102 4.22 -7.43 4.14
CA GLU A 102 3.66 -8.78 4.23
C GLU A 102 2.35 -8.90 3.45
N ASN A 103 1.43 -7.95 3.62
CA ASN A 103 0.19 -7.89 2.85
C ASN A 103 0.47 -7.77 1.35
N TRP A 104 1.43 -6.95 0.97
CA TRP A 104 1.88 -6.77 -0.41
C TRP A 104 2.40 -8.07 -1.02
N ARG A 105 3.31 -8.77 -0.31
CA ARG A 105 3.83 -10.07 -0.75
C ARG A 105 2.73 -11.11 -0.90
N THR A 106 1.79 -11.15 0.04
CA THR A 106 0.65 -12.08 0.01
C THR A 106 -0.24 -11.82 -1.20
N PHE A 107 -0.55 -10.56 -1.48
CA PHE A 107 -1.30 -10.16 -2.67
C PHE A 107 -0.61 -10.61 -3.96
N MET A 108 0.69 -10.31 -4.10
CA MET A 108 1.47 -10.69 -5.30
C MET A 108 1.57 -12.21 -5.47
N THR A 109 1.80 -12.94 -4.38
CA THR A 109 1.84 -14.41 -4.40
C THR A 109 0.50 -14.98 -4.85
N THR A 110 -0.61 -14.45 -4.32
CA THR A 110 -1.95 -14.87 -4.68
C THR A 110 -2.24 -14.64 -6.17
N LEU A 111 -1.84 -13.48 -6.71
CA LEU A 111 -1.98 -13.20 -8.15
C LEU A 111 -1.19 -14.20 -9.00
N ILE A 112 0.06 -14.49 -8.63
CA ILE A 112 0.91 -15.45 -9.34
C ILE A 112 0.31 -16.87 -9.27
N GLU A 113 -0.19 -17.28 -8.11
CA GLU A 113 -0.84 -18.58 -7.94
C GLU A 113 -2.11 -18.71 -8.79
N ILE A 114 -2.95 -17.67 -8.83
CA ILE A 114 -4.14 -17.63 -9.67
C ILE A 114 -3.73 -17.78 -11.14
N ALA A 115 -2.71 -17.03 -11.57
CA ALA A 115 -2.15 -17.12 -12.91
C ALA A 115 -1.68 -18.54 -13.23
N GLY A 116 -0.85 -19.14 -12.36
CA GLY A 116 -0.30 -20.48 -12.52
C GLY A 116 -1.38 -21.57 -12.58
N LYS A 117 -2.40 -21.49 -11.72
CA LYS A 117 -3.56 -22.39 -11.76
C LYS A 117 -4.33 -22.28 -13.07
N LEU A 118 -4.52 -21.06 -13.58
CA LEU A 118 -5.20 -20.82 -14.85
C LEU A 118 -4.39 -21.35 -16.03
N PHE A 119 -3.07 -21.10 -16.09
CA PHE A 119 -2.20 -21.70 -17.12
C PHE A 119 -2.26 -23.24 -17.10
N THR A 120 -2.18 -23.83 -15.91
CA THR A 120 -2.27 -25.29 -15.74
C THR A 120 -3.61 -25.83 -16.25
N MET A 121 -4.74 -25.19 -15.91
CA MET A 121 -6.07 -25.58 -16.41
C MET A 121 -6.22 -25.44 -17.93
N LEU A 122 -5.45 -24.53 -18.54
CA LEU A 122 -5.44 -24.29 -19.98
C LEU A 122 -4.49 -25.24 -20.73
N GLY A 123 -3.77 -26.12 -20.04
CA GLY A 123 -2.77 -27.00 -20.63
C GLY A 123 -1.56 -26.26 -21.19
N LEU A 124 -1.25 -25.09 -20.62
CA LEU A 124 -0.09 -24.25 -20.92
C LEU A 124 0.96 -24.37 -19.80
#